data_AF-A0AAU4E4A0-F1
#
_entry.id   AF-A0AAU4E4A0-F1
#
_cell.length_a   1.000
_cell.length_b   1.000
_cell.length_c   1.000
_cell.angle_alpha   90.00
_cell.angle_beta   90.00
_cell.angle_gamma   90.00
#
_symmetry.space_group_name_H-M   'P 1'
#
loop_
_entity.id
_entity.type
_entity.pdbx_description
1 polymer ?
#
loop_
_entity_poly.entity_id
_entity_poly.type
_entity_poly.pdbx_seq_one_letter_code
_entity_poly.pdbx_strand_id
1 'polypeptide(L)'
;MAEQRDDGKPGAEVEPAGSNTPATPPSPPPIDQAELEQFRQFQQFQDYLRFTQTQQGNQPAPPAGAGQVQQYSGGQPPIPPGPSHEVVPAERRRRPAPKWLTWLGKKVIAWVLAFVVLIVAGTWLYNHYFPSDKGEDTQTFVQHGGGKYHTNQSLPTDPFQAVRGIYDAIGKPDSPESKVDHVCLLMSNEAQLQFGRDLGYPDCASAVPALSSKVTDMNSYIYAVRPISSMLIESPMTIHSCWYSVQGGPVLGSFTLTKVELGQWLITGHSNDPATCPASPTGNR
;
A
#
# COMPACT_ATOMS: atom_id res chain seq x y z
N MET A 1 -36.96 69.81 2.34
CA MET A 1 -37.31 68.42 2.71
C MET A 1 -36.44 68.06 3.89
N ALA A 2 -37.01 67.55 4.97
CA ALA A 2 -36.29 67.11 6.16
C ALA A 2 -36.70 65.67 6.42
N GLU A 3 -35.73 64.77 6.53
CA GLU A 3 -35.99 63.36 6.81
C GLU A 3 -35.54 63.08 8.25
N GLN A 4 -36.45 62.53 9.04
CA GLN A 4 -36.31 62.34 10.47
C GLN A 4 -35.85 60.92 10.72
N ARG A 5 -34.74 60.74 11.46
CA ARG A 5 -34.34 59.42 11.98
C ARG A 5 -34.56 59.39 13.49
N ASP A 6 -35.14 58.29 13.94
CA ASP A 6 -35.71 58.12 15.26
C ASP A 6 -34.67 57.56 16.25
N ASP A 7 -34.72 58.01 17.50
CA ASP A 7 -33.83 57.58 18.58
C ASP A 7 -34.42 56.34 19.29
N GLY A 8 -33.67 55.24 19.29
CA GLY A 8 -34.18 53.95 19.78
C GLY A 8 -34.21 53.77 21.30
N LYS A 9 -34.97 52.76 21.77
CA LYS A 9 -34.79 52.16 23.10
C LYS A 9 -35.08 50.64 23.10
N PRO A 10 -34.49 49.85 24.03
CA PRO A 10 -34.56 48.39 24.01
C PRO A 10 -35.52 47.78 25.04
N GLY A 11 -35.87 46.51 24.82
CA GLY A 11 -36.63 45.62 25.72
C GLY A 11 -37.14 44.42 24.90
N ALA A 12 -36.48 43.25 24.82
CA ALA A 12 -36.06 42.31 25.88
C ALA A 12 -37.15 41.32 26.30
N GLU A 13 -37.44 40.36 25.41
CA GLU A 13 -38.06 39.08 25.77
C GLU A 13 -37.39 37.97 24.93
N VAL A 14 -36.71 37.03 25.60
CA VAL A 14 -36.05 35.88 24.97
C VAL A 14 -36.40 34.65 25.80
N GLU A 15 -37.10 33.71 25.16
CA GLU A 15 -37.57 32.47 25.77
C GLU A 15 -36.38 31.55 26.13
N PRO A 16 -36.37 30.90 27.32
CA PRO A 16 -35.22 30.11 27.76
C PRO A 16 -35.15 28.76 27.04
N ALA A 17 -34.19 28.62 26.11
CA ALA A 17 -33.91 27.36 25.42
C ALA A 17 -33.45 26.25 26.40
N GLY A 18 -34.31 25.27 26.65
CA GLY A 18 -34.05 24.17 27.59
C GLY A 18 -33.33 22.97 26.98
N SER A 19 -32.27 22.51 27.64
CA SER A 19 -31.76 21.13 27.63
C SER A 19 -31.36 20.51 26.28
N ASN A 20 -30.20 20.91 25.75
CA ASN A 20 -29.48 20.13 24.73
C ASN A 20 -28.91 18.83 25.33
N THR A 21 -29.64 17.73 25.20
CA THR A 21 -29.11 16.37 25.46
C THR A 21 -28.28 15.92 24.25
N PRO A 22 -27.07 15.33 24.43
CA PRO A 22 -26.29 14.81 23.31
C PRO A 22 -27.08 13.73 22.54
N ALA A 23 -27.28 13.93 21.24
CA ALA A 23 -27.94 12.93 20.40
C ALA A 23 -27.00 11.73 20.17
N THR A 24 -27.50 10.53 20.43
CA THR A 24 -26.83 9.28 20.06
C THR A 24 -26.59 9.25 18.54
N PRO A 25 -25.41 8.87 18.04
CA PRO A 25 -25.20 8.71 16.61
C PRO A 25 -26.17 7.66 16.05
N PRO A 26 -26.73 7.86 14.84
CA PRO A 26 -27.62 6.89 14.23
C PRO A 26 -26.88 5.58 13.97
N SER A 27 -27.47 4.45 14.38
CA SER A 27 -26.97 3.12 14.01
C SER A 27 -26.86 3.01 12.48
N PRO A 28 -25.84 2.31 11.95
CA PRO A 28 -25.80 2.02 10.52
C PRO A 28 -27.07 1.24 10.10
N PRO A 29 -27.60 1.48 8.89
CA PRO A 29 -28.80 0.81 8.43
C PRO A 29 -28.59 -0.71 8.41
N PRO A 30 -29.58 -1.53 8.83
CA PRO A 30 -29.49 -2.97 8.69
C PRO A 30 -29.44 -3.33 7.21
N ILE A 31 -28.39 -4.03 6.78
CA ILE A 31 -28.24 -4.50 5.40
C ILE A 31 -29.39 -5.48 5.11
N ASP A 32 -30.17 -5.18 4.07
CA ASP A 32 -31.30 -6.02 3.68
C ASP A 32 -30.81 -7.38 3.14
N GLN A 33 -31.57 -8.44 3.41
CA GLN A 33 -31.25 -9.77 2.88
C GLN A 33 -31.27 -9.79 1.35
N ALA A 34 -32.15 -9.01 0.72
CA ALA A 34 -32.19 -8.88 -0.73
C ALA A 34 -30.88 -8.30 -1.32
N GLU A 35 -30.27 -7.32 -0.65
CA GLU A 35 -29.00 -6.72 -1.05
C GLU A 35 -27.83 -7.71 -0.89
N LEU A 36 -27.86 -8.50 0.19
CA LEU A 36 -26.92 -9.61 0.43
C LEU A 36 -27.02 -10.73 -0.63
N GLU A 37 -28.23 -11.07 -1.09
CA GLU A 37 -28.43 -12.01 -2.19
C GLU A 37 -27.96 -11.44 -3.53
N GLN A 38 -28.22 -10.17 -3.81
CA GLN A 38 -27.74 -9.48 -5.01
C GLN A 38 -26.20 -9.42 -5.07
N PHE A 39 -25.55 -9.19 -3.93
CA PHE A 39 -24.08 -9.23 -3.83
C PHE A 39 -23.53 -10.65 -4.06
N ARG A 40 -24.20 -11.68 -3.52
CA ARG A 40 -23.84 -13.09 -3.75
C ARG A 40 -23.98 -13.49 -5.24
N GLN A 41 -25.03 -13.02 -5.93
CA GLN A 41 -25.19 -13.24 -7.37
C GLN A 41 -24.07 -12.58 -8.18
N PHE A 42 -23.64 -11.35 -7.80
CA PHE A 42 -22.54 -10.67 -8.46
C PHE A 42 -21.19 -11.41 -8.32
N GLN A 43 -20.91 -12.00 -7.16
CA GLN A 43 -19.73 -12.86 -6.97
C GLN A 43 -19.77 -14.10 -7.86
N GLN A 44 -20.92 -14.78 -7.97
CA GLN A 44 -21.07 -15.96 -8.85
C GLN A 44 -20.82 -15.61 -10.32
N PHE A 45 -21.21 -14.41 -10.77
CA PHE A 45 -20.93 -13.94 -12.13
C PHE A 45 -19.43 -13.67 -12.37
N GLN A 46 -18.73 -13.07 -11.40
CA GLN A 46 -17.28 -12.85 -11.44
C GLN A 46 -16.51 -14.18 -11.58
N ASP A 47 -16.87 -15.20 -10.80
CA ASP A 47 -16.24 -16.52 -10.88
C ASP A 47 -16.59 -17.27 -12.17
N TYR A 48 -17.80 -17.10 -12.72
CA TYR A 48 -18.15 -17.64 -14.03
C TYR A 48 -17.30 -17.03 -15.17
N LEU A 49 -17.06 -15.72 -15.15
CA LEU A 49 -16.16 -15.05 -16.10
C LEU A 49 -14.72 -15.56 -15.96
N ARG A 50 -14.22 -15.69 -14.72
CA ARG A 50 -12.88 -16.24 -14.45
C ARG A 50 -12.75 -17.68 -14.97
N PHE A 51 -13.75 -18.53 -14.71
CA PHE A 51 -13.77 -19.92 -15.18
C PHE A 51 -13.79 -20.02 -16.72
N THR A 52 -14.67 -19.26 -17.39
CA THR A 52 -14.75 -19.24 -18.86
C THR A 52 -13.49 -18.69 -19.51
N GLN A 53 -12.82 -17.70 -18.90
CA GLN A 53 -11.51 -17.23 -19.34
C GLN A 53 -10.43 -18.33 -19.25
N THR A 54 -10.36 -19.09 -18.15
CA THR A 54 -9.44 -20.24 -18.06
C THR A 54 -9.76 -21.37 -19.03
N GLN A 55 -11.04 -21.60 -19.38
CA GLN A 55 -11.42 -22.59 -20.39
C GLN A 55 -11.00 -22.15 -21.80
N GLN A 56 -11.27 -20.89 -22.17
CA GLN A 56 -10.88 -20.35 -23.48
C GLN A 56 -9.36 -20.29 -23.67
N GLY A 57 -8.60 -20.00 -22.61
CA GLY A 57 -7.13 -20.00 -22.64
C GLY A 57 -6.49 -21.39 -22.83
N ASN A 58 -7.25 -22.48 -22.68
CA ASN A 58 -6.74 -23.85 -22.71
C ASN A 58 -7.33 -24.74 -23.83
N GLN A 59 -8.15 -24.18 -24.73
CA GLN A 59 -8.68 -24.92 -25.88
C GLN A 59 -7.74 -24.81 -27.09
N PRO A 60 -7.25 -25.94 -27.64
CA PRO A 60 -6.75 -25.97 -29.01
C PRO A 60 -7.89 -25.56 -29.96
N ALA A 61 -7.59 -24.72 -30.96
CA ALA A 61 -8.61 -24.24 -31.90
C ALA A 61 -9.32 -25.43 -32.60
N PRO A 62 -10.66 -25.47 -32.63
CA PRO A 62 -11.38 -26.52 -33.33
C PRO A 62 -11.13 -26.42 -34.85
N PRO A 63 -10.96 -27.54 -35.56
CA PRO A 63 -10.88 -27.52 -37.02
C PRO A 63 -12.22 -27.04 -37.60
N ALA A 64 -12.17 -26.17 -38.61
CA ALA A 64 -13.36 -25.62 -39.24
C ALA A 64 -14.06 -26.68 -40.13
N GLY A 65 -15.06 -27.37 -39.59
CA GLY A 65 -15.88 -28.30 -40.36
C GLY A 65 -16.87 -29.09 -39.51
N ALA A 66 -18.15 -28.99 -39.85
CA ALA A 66 -19.30 -29.57 -39.14
C ALA A 66 -19.51 -29.09 -37.68
N GLY A 67 -20.74 -29.05 -37.15
CA GLY A 67 -22.02 -29.31 -37.82
C GLY A 67 -22.95 -30.14 -36.94
N GLN A 68 -24.07 -29.53 -36.57
CA GLN A 68 -25.20 -30.09 -35.83
C GLN A 68 -24.98 -30.41 -34.34
N VAL A 69 -25.86 -29.78 -33.55
CA VAL A 69 -26.30 -30.24 -32.23
C VAL A 69 -26.69 -31.73 -32.27
N GLN A 70 -26.44 -32.44 -31.17
CA GLN A 70 -27.15 -33.69 -30.86
C GLN A 70 -27.93 -33.57 -29.56
N GLN A 71 -29.09 -34.22 -29.55
CA GLN A 71 -30.23 -33.88 -28.74
C GLN A 71 -30.58 -35.06 -27.83
N TYR A 72 -30.49 -34.87 -26.52
CA TYR A 72 -30.78 -35.94 -25.56
C TYR A 72 -32.27 -36.30 -25.56
N SER A 73 -32.57 -37.57 -25.86
CA SER A 73 -33.88 -38.19 -25.70
C SER A 73 -33.72 -39.52 -24.93
N GLY A 74 -34.68 -39.84 -24.06
CA GLY A 74 -34.64 -41.03 -23.17
C GLY A 74 -35.70 -42.07 -23.52
N GLY A 75 -35.57 -43.30 -22.99
CA GLY A 75 -36.48 -44.40 -23.39
C GLY A 75 -36.39 -45.78 -22.69
N GLN A 76 -36.28 -45.84 -21.36
CA GLN A 76 -36.69 -46.95 -20.46
C GLN A 76 -36.09 -48.42 -20.55
N PRO A 77 -36.21 -49.23 -19.46
CA PRO A 77 -35.68 -50.63 -19.30
C PRO A 77 -36.80 -51.71 -19.46
N PRO A 78 -36.76 -53.02 -19.01
CA PRO A 78 -35.78 -53.86 -18.24
C PRO A 78 -35.35 -55.16 -19.01
N ILE A 79 -34.98 -56.39 -18.53
CA ILE A 79 -35.09 -57.20 -17.27
C ILE A 79 -33.90 -58.24 -17.17
N PRO A 80 -33.39 -58.63 -15.96
CA PRO A 80 -32.37 -59.71 -15.74
C PRO A 80 -33.03 -61.05 -15.25
N PRO A 81 -32.38 -62.07 -14.60
CA PRO A 81 -30.94 -62.39 -14.35
C PRO A 81 -30.51 -63.86 -14.71
N GLY A 82 -29.22 -64.21 -14.55
CA GLY A 82 -28.71 -65.61 -14.62
C GLY A 82 -27.18 -65.72 -14.36
N PRO A 83 -26.63 -66.83 -13.82
CA PRO A 83 -25.69 -66.68 -12.70
C PRO A 83 -24.25 -67.26 -12.82
N SER A 84 -23.32 -66.52 -12.19
CA SER A 84 -22.12 -66.94 -11.42
C SER A 84 -20.93 -67.71 -12.05
N HIS A 85 -19.78 -67.56 -11.37
CA HIS A 85 -18.46 -68.20 -11.58
C HIS A 85 -17.65 -67.67 -12.80
N GLU A 86 -16.31 -67.52 -12.76
CA GLU A 86 -15.33 -67.84 -11.71
C GLU A 86 -14.19 -66.78 -11.67
N VAL A 87 -13.55 -66.58 -10.52
CA VAL A 87 -12.46 -65.59 -10.35
C VAL A 87 -11.10 -66.30 -10.22
N VAL A 88 -10.31 -66.28 -11.29
CA VAL A 88 -8.93 -66.82 -11.31
C VAL A 88 -7.92 -65.66 -11.40
N PRO A 89 -6.87 -65.61 -10.56
CA PRO A 89 -5.89 -64.51 -10.60
C PRO A 89 -5.06 -64.46 -11.88
N ALA A 90 -4.96 -63.29 -12.50
CA ALA A 90 -4.13 -63.10 -13.70
C ALA A 90 -2.63 -62.94 -13.35
N GLU A 91 -1.83 -63.94 -13.73
CA GLU A 91 -0.38 -63.99 -13.59
C GLU A 91 0.32 -62.74 -14.18
N ARG A 92 0.86 -61.84 -13.34
CA ARG A 92 1.48 -60.58 -13.78
C ARG A 92 2.86 -60.79 -14.41
N ARG A 93 2.90 -61.25 -15.66
CA ARG A 93 4.11 -61.23 -16.51
C ARG A 93 4.71 -59.83 -16.57
N ARG A 94 5.86 -59.62 -15.92
CA ARG A 94 6.64 -58.37 -16.01
C ARG A 94 7.11 -58.17 -17.45
N ARG A 95 6.61 -57.15 -18.15
CA ARG A 95 7.08 -56.77 -19.49
C ARG A 95 8.44 -56.06 -19.37
N PRO A 96 9.45 -56.39 -20.19
CA PRO A 96 10.69 -55.61 -20.25
C PRO A 96 10.40 -54.22 -20.82
N ALA A 97 11.06 -53.18 -20.29
CA ALA A 97 10.87 -51.81 -20.74
C ALA A 97 11.39 -51.61 -22.19
N PRO A 98 10.64 -50.90 -23.06
CA PRO A 98 11.00 -50.78 -24.48
C PRO A 98 12.20 -49.84 -24.69
N LYS A 99 13.20 -50.31 -25.45
CA LYS A 99 14.52 -49.65 -25.66
C LYS A 99 14.47 -48.23 -26.26
N TRP A 100 13.33 -47.80 -26.82
CA TRP A 100 13.16 -46.41 -27.30
C TRP A 100 13.26 -45.38 -26.17
N LEU A 101 12.82 -45.74 -24.95
CA LEU A 101 12.78 -44.85 -23.79
C LEU A 101 14.20 -44.42 -23.37
N THR A 102 15.15 -45.35 -23.44
CA THR A 102 16.58 -45.10 -23.19
C THR A 102 17.27 -44.27 -24.27
N TRP A 103 16.72 -44.18 -25.48
CA TRP A 103 17.24 -43.34 -26.56
C TRP A 103 16.75 -41.89 -26.42
N LEU A 104 15.45 -41.71 -26.16
CA LEU A 104 14.85 -40.40 -25.92
C LEU A 104 15.43 -39.73 -24.66
N GLY A 105 15.55 -40.51 -23.57
CA GLY A 105 16.06 -40.02 -22.28
C GLY A 105 17.47 -39.41 -22.37
N LYS A 106 18.41 -40.00 -23.14
CA LYS A 106 19.77 -39.44 -23.27
C LYS A 106 19.79 -38.06 -23.93
N LYS A 107 18.95 -37.79 -24.94
CA LYS A 107 18.87 -36.46 -25.56
C LYS A 107 18.22 -35.44 -24.63
N VAL A 108 17.17 -35.82 -23.90
CA VAL A 108 16.53 -34.93 -22.93
C VAL A 108 17.48 -34.59 -21.77
N ILE A 109 18.19 -35.58 -21.21
CA ILE A 109 19.17 -35.35 -20.13
C ILE A 109 20.31 -34.43 -20.60
N ALA A 110 20.82 -34.60 -21.82
CA ALA A 110 21.84 -33.71 -22.38
C ALA A 110 21.34 -32.25 -22.52
N TRP A 111 20.09 -32.06 -22.97
CA TRP A 111 19.45 -30.74 -23.04
C TRP A 111 19.20 -30.13 -21.66
N VAL A 112 18.74 -30.91 -20.67
CA VAL A 112 18.56 -30.44 -19.29
C VAL A 112 19.89 -30.03 -18.67
N LEU A 113 20.97 -30.80 -18.88
CA LEU A 113 22.31 -30.43 -18.43
C LEU A 113 22.81 -29.16 -19.13
N ALA A 114 22.57 -28.99 -20.43
CA ALA A 114 22.90 -27.76 -21.14
C ALA A 114 22.15 -26.53 -20.60
N PHE A 115 20.85 -26.68 -20.28
CA PHE A 115 20.07 -25.63 -19.63
C PHE A 115 20.56 -25.32 -18.21
N VAL A 116 20.90 -26.32 -17.40
CA VAL A 116 21.48 -26.12 -16.06
C VAL A 116 22.81 -25.35 -16.15
N VAL A 117 23.69 -25.71 -17.09
CA VAL A 117 24.94 -24.99 -17.33
C VAL A 117 24.68 -23.57 -17.81
N LEU A 118 23.70 -23.33 -18.69
CA LEU A 118 23.30 -21.98 -19.13
C LEU A 118 22.76 -21.13 -17.97
N ILE A 119 21.93 -21.69 -17.08
CA ILE A 119 21.40 -21.00 -15.91
C ILE A 119 22.53 -20.65 -14.93
N VAL A 120 23.43 -21.59 -14.65
CA VAL A 120 24.59 -21.35 -13.77
C VAL A 120 25.53 -20.31 -14.38
N ALA A 121 25.82 -20.38 -15.67
CA ALA A 121 26.64 -19.39 -16.37
C ALA A 121 25.96 -18.01 -16.41
N GLY A 122 24.65 -17.94 -16.65
CA GLY A 122 23.87 -16.70 -16.61
C GLY A 122 23.84 -16.07 -15.22
N THR A 123 23.64 -16.87 -14.18
CA THR A 123 23.67 -16.43 -12.77
C THR A 123 25.08 -15.97 -12.37
N TRP A 124 26.13 -16.67 -12.81
CA TRP A 124 27.51 -16.26 -12.56
C TRP A 124 27.84 -14.93 -13.27
N LEU A 125 27.46 -14.79 -14.54
CA LEU A 125 27.66 -13.58 -15.33
C LEU A 125 26.89 -12.40 -14.72
N TYR A 126 25.63 -12.60 -14.34
CA TYR A 126 24.80 -11.61 -13.66
C TYR A 126 25.46 -11.16 -12.34
N ASN A 127 25.83 -12.10 -11.46
CA ASN A 127 26.49 -11.79 -10.19
C ASN A 127 27.90 -11.18 -10.34
N HIS A 128 28.53 -11.32 -11.51
CA HIS A 128 29.85 -10.74 -11.79
C HIS A 128 29.77 -9.28 -12.26
N TYR A 129 28.77 -8.92 -13.08
CA TYR A 129 28.53 -7.54 -13.51
C TYR A 129 27.62 -6.75 -12.55
N PHE A 130 26.77 -7.45 -11.79
CA PHE A 130 25.87 -6.92 -10.77
C PHE A 130 26.09 -7.71 -9.47
N PRO A 131 27.15 -7.41 -8.70
CA PRO A 131 27.38 -8.06 -7.41
C PRO A 131 26.21 -7.76 -6.47
N SER A 132 25.35 -8.76 -6.29
CA SER A 132 24.25 -8.70 -5.33
C SER A 132 24.80 -9.05 -3.95
N ASP A 133 24.73 -8.11 -3.01
CA ASP A 133 25.26 -8.29 -1.67
C ASP A 133 24.56 -9.45 -0.95
N LYS A 134 25.37 -10.39 -0.45
CA LYS A 134 24.88 -11.64 0.13
C LYS A 134 24.57 -11.49 1.61
N GLY A 135 23.32 -11.18 1.95
CA GLY A 135 22.76 -11.62 3.22
C GLY A 135 21.70 -10.75 3.89
N GLU A 136 20.52 -10.62 3.28
CA GLU A 136 19.28 -10.41 4.03
C GLU A 136 18.22 -11.43 3.58
N ASP A 137 17.25 -11.75 4.44
CA ASP A 137 16.31 -12.85 4.20
C ASP A 137 15.28 -12.50 3.11
N THR A 138 14.89 -13.50 2.32
CA THR A 138 13.80 -13.40 1.35
C THR A 138 12.49 -12.97 2.02
N GLN A 139 12.26 -13.30 3.30
CA GLN A 139 11.08 -12.81 4.03
C GLN A 139 11.11 -11.30 4.24
N THR A 140 12.24 -10.74 4.67
CA THR A 140 12.42 -9.28 4.76
C THR A 140 12.29 -8.60 3.40
N PHE A 141 12.78 -9.22 2.32
CA PHE A 141 12.70 -8.67 0.96
C PHE A 141 11.26 -8.64 0.41
N VAL A 142 10.42 -9.63 0.76
CA VAL A 142 8.98 -9.65 0.41
C VAL A 142 8.19 -8.65 1.26
N GLN A 143 8.61 -8.39 2.50
CA GLN A 143 7.93 -7.48 3.42
C GLN A 143 8.34 -6.00 3.26
N HIS A 144 9.54 -5.72 2.74
CA HIS A 144 10.10 -4.37 2.55
C HIS A 144 10.30 -3.97 1.08
N GLY A 145 9.51 -4.55 0.17
CA GLY A 145 9.19 -3.97 -1.13
C GLY A 145 10.38 -3.49 -1.98
N GLY A 146 11.27 -4.39 -2.39
CA GLY A 146 12.43 -4.07 -3.23
C GLY A 146 12.05 -3.44 -4.58
N GLY A 147 12.05 -2.11 -4.65
CA GLY A 147 11.71 -1.31 -5.83
C GLY A 147 11.86 0.19 -5.58
N LYS A 148 11.83 1.00 -6.65
CA LYS A 148 11.83 2.48 -6.54
C LYS A 148 10.65 2.96 -5.67
N TYR A 149 10.88 4.03 -4.92
CA TYR A 149 9.88 4.73 -4.08
C TYR A 149 8.49 4.77 -4.73
N HIS A 150 7.46 4.36 -3.97
CA HIS A 150 6.13 3.96 -4.46
C HIS A 150 5.62 4.79 -5.65
N THR A 151 5.77 4.25 -6.87
CA THR A 151 5.57 4.97 -8.15
C THR A 151 4.12 5.35 -8.47
N ASN A 152 3.21 5.24 -7.50
CA ASN A 152 1.80 5.58 -7.58
C ASN A 152 1.40 6.73 -6.63
N GLN A 153 2.33 7.27 -5.83
CA GLN A 153 2.02 8.26 -4.79
C GLN A 153 2.58 9.65 -5.12
N SER A 154 1.72 10.66 -5.06
CA SER A 154 2.06 12.03 -5.45
C SER A 154 2.82 12.77 -4.34
N LEU A 155 4.15 12.67 -4.34
CA LEU A 155 5.02 13.51 -3.52
C LEU A 155 4.82 15.02 -3.82
N PRO A 156 5.01 15.93 -2.84
CA PRO A 156 4.85 17.38 -3.04
C PRO A 156 5.86 17.97 -4.04
N THR A 157 5.43 18.98 -4.80
CA THR A 157 6.28 19.73 -5.75
C THR A 157 7.03 20.91 -5.13
N ASP A 158 6.80 21.18 -3.85
CA ASP A 158 7.47 22.19 -3.03
C ASP A 158 8.10 21.54 -1.78
N PRO A 159 9.34 21.92 -1.40
CA PRO A 159 10.06 21.26 -0.31
C PRO A 159 9.51 21.63 1.08
N PHE A 160 8.97 22.84 1.25
CA PHE A 160 8.34 23.24 2.50
C PHE A 160 7.04 22.48 2.73
N GLN A 161 6.29 22.18 1.66
CA GLN A 161 5.09 21.32 1.71
C GLN A 161 5.42 19.87 2.05
N ALA A 162 6.59 19.34 1.67
CA ALA A 162 7.04 18.01 2.09
C ALA A 162 7.32 17.95 3.60
N VAL A 163 8.09 18.88 4.16
CA VAL A 163 8.33 18.93 5.62
C VAL A 163 7.04 19.27 6.38
N ARG A 164 6.25 20.20 5.87
CA ARG A 164 4.95 20.53 6.47
C ARG A 164 4.01 19.34 6.47
N GLY A 165 4.00 18.48 5.45
CA GLY A 165 3.18 17.27 5.40
C GLY A 165 3.35 16.39 6.65
N ILE A 166 4.56 16.32 7.20
CA ILE A 166 4.85 15.61 8.47
C ILE A 166 4.18 16.31 9.66
N TYR A 167 4.32 17.63 9.78
CA TYR A 167 3.68 18.41 10.86
C TYR A 167 2.14 18.34 10.77
N ASP A 168 1.58 18.49 9.57
CA ASP A 168 0.15 18.34 9.27
C ASP A 168 -0.35 16.95 9.69
N ALA A 169 0.33 15.87 9.32
CA ALA A 169 -0.06 14.50 9.65
C ALA A 169 0.11 14.15 11.15
N ILE A 170 1.21 14.57 11.78
CA ILE A 170 1.42 14.34 13.23
C ILE A 170 0.39 15.15 14.06
N GLY A 171 0.00 16.35 13.61
CA GLY A 171 -0.93 17.22 14.33
C GLY A 171 -2.42 16.88 14.22
N LYS A 172 -2.92 16.46 13.06
CA LYS A 172 -4.36 16.21 12.83
C LYS A 172 -4.94 15.05 13.65
N PRO A 173 -6.26 14.97 13.89
CA PRO A 173 -6.89 13.88 14.65
C PRO A 173 -7.13 12.59 13.82
N ASP A 174 -6.25 12.29 12.86
CA ASP A 174 -6.34 11.12 11.99
C ASP A 174 -5.96 9.81 12.71
N SER A 175 -6.27 8.64 12.11
CA SER A 175 -5.93 7.34 12.71
C SER A 175 -4.41 7.11 12.79
N PRO A 176 -3.88 6.38 13.79
CA PRO A 176 -2.44 6.11 13.91
C PRO A 176 -1.83 5.51 12.65
N GLU A 177 -2.55 4.61 11.97
CA GLU A 177 -2.15 3.99 10.71
C GLU A 177 -2.02 5.02 9.59
N SER A 178 -3.06 5.84 9.36
CA SER A 178 -3.03 6.91 8.34
C SER A 178 -1.94 7.96 8.61
N LYS A 179 -1.65 8.23 9.88
CA LYS A 179 -0.54 9.10 10.29
C LYS A 179 0.82 8.51 9.92
N VAL A 180 1.03 7.22 10.23
CA VAL A 180 2.27 6.50 9.91
C VAL A 180 2.49 6.48 8.39
N ASP A 181 1.46 6.11 7.62
CA ASP A 181 1.50 6.13 6.17
C ASP A 181 1.87 7.53 5.64
N HIS A 182 1.13 8.58 6.02
CA HIS A 182 1.38 9.93 5.53
C HIS A 182 2.76 10.49 5.89
N VAL A 183 3.32 10.16 7.06
CA VAL A 183 4.65 10.63 7.46
C VAL A 183 5.75 9.83 6.78
N CYS A 184 5.71 8.50 6.87
CA CYS A 184 6.81 7.65 6.43
C CYS A 184 6.89 7.59 4.89
N LEU A 185 5.77 7.69 4.16
CA LEU A 185 5.75 7.71 2.70
C LEU A 185 6.28 9.03 2.08
N LEU A 186 6.49 10.08 2.88
CA LEU A 186 7.21 11.30 2.46
C LEU A 186 8.75 11.16 2.56
N MET A 187 9.23 10.05 3.13
CA MET A 187 10.64 9.80 3.45
C MET A 187 11.22 8.61 2.67
N SER A 188 12.50 8.69 2.31
CA SER A 188 13.27 7.51 1.88
C SER A 188 13.40 6.50 3.02
N ASN A 189 13.62 5.22 2.70
CA ASN A 189 13.82 4.17 3.72
C ASN A 189 14.95 4.52 4.70
N GLU A 190 16.02 5.18 4.22
CA GLU A 190 17.10 5.66 5.08
C GLU A 190 16.61 6.80 6.00
N ALA A 191 15.88 7.79 5.47
CA ALA A 191 15.34 8.89 6.27
C ALA A 191 14.31 8.42 7.30
N GLN A 192 13.51 7.37 7.03
CA GLN A 192 12.60 6.76 8.00
C GLN A 192 13.34 6.15 9.19
N LEU A 193 14.45 5.45 8.93
CA LEU A 193 15.32 4.86 9.96
C LEU A 193 16.04 5.96 10.77
N GLN A 194 16.50 7.02 10.10
CA GLN A 194 17.10 8.18 10.76
C GLN A 194 16.06 8.90 11.65
N PHE A 195 14.87 9.20 11.14
CA PHE A 195 13.77 9.88 11.87
C PHE A 195 13.36 9.14 13.15
N GLY A 196 13.21 7.81 13.09
CA GLY A 196 12.95 7.00 14.28
C GLY A 196 14.09 7.11 15.30
N ARG A 197 15.30 6.69 14.89
CA ARG A 197 16.51 6.63 15.72
C ARG A 197 16.82 7.96 16.41
N ASP A 198 16.83 9.04 15.64
CA ASP A 198 17.31 10.35 16.08
C ASP A 198 16.36 11.01 17.08
N LEU A 199 15.06 10.71 16.99
CA LEU A 199 14.02 11.16 17.92
C LEU A 199 13.81 10.18 19.09
N GLY A 200 14.60 9.11 19.18
CA GLY A 200 14.64 8.18 20.30
C GLY A 200 13.69 6.98 20.21
N TYR A 201 13.29 6.58 19.00
CA TYR A 201 12.39 5.46 18.73
C TYR A 201 13.05 4.38 17.85
N PRO A 202 12.53 3.13 17.83
CA PRO A 202 13.03 2.08 16.95
C PRO A 202 12.94 2.41 15.45
N ASP A 203 11.85 3.05 15.01
CA ASP A 203 11.51 3.24 13.60
C ASP A 203 10.51 4.41 13.41
N CYS A 204 10.19 4.73 12.15
CA CYS A 204 9.22 5.78 11.81
C CYS A 204 7.80 5.43 12.31
N ALA A 205 7.38 4.16 12.23
CA ALA A 205 6.02 3.72 12.58
C ALA A 205 5.70 3.86 14.07
N SER A 206 6.69 3.67 14.94
CA SER A 206 6.61 3.87 16.39
C SER A 206 6.82 5.32 16.80
N ALA A 207 7.66 6.07 16.07
CA ALA A 207 7.88 7.50 16.30
C ALA A 207 6.61 8.34 16.11
N VAL A 208 5.91 8.16 14.99
CA VAL A 208 4.75 8.99 14.60
C VAL A 208 3.62 9.06 15.64
N PRO A 209 3.05 7.95 16.16
CA PRO A 209 2.02 8.02 17.19
C PRO A 209 2.56 8.58 18.52
N ALA A 210 3.81 8.27 18.88
CA ALA A 210 4.44 8.78 20.09
C ALA A 210 4.74 10.29 20.03
N LEU A 211 5.00 10.84 18.83
CA LEU A 211 5.10 12.28 18.57
C LEU A 211 3.71 12.94 18.53
N SER A 212 2.72 12.28 17.92
CA SER A 212 1.35 12.79 17.85
C SER A 212 0.70 12.93 19.22
N SER A 213 0.97 12.00 20.15
CA SER A 213 0.53 12.08 21.55
C SER A 213 1.12 13.28 22.34
N LYS A 214 2.14 13.96 21.80
CA LYS A 214 2.79 15.14 22.39
C LYS A 214 2.26 16.46 21.80
N VAL A 215 1.30 16.41 20.88
CA VAL A 215 0.65 17.61 20.32
C VAL A 215 -0.45 18.09 21.27
N THR A 216 -0.27 19.29 21.82
CA THR A 216 -1.20 19.94 22.77
C THR A 216 -2.04 21.04 22.13
N ASP A 217 -1.60 21.60 20.99
CA ASP A 217 -2.38 22.52 20.16
C ASP A 217 -2.13 22.20 18.68
N MET A 218 -3.07 21.48 18.08
CA MET A 218 -3.08 21.12 16.66
C MET A 218 -2.90 22.33 15.75
N ASN A 219 -3.59 23.45 16.02
CA ASN A 219 -3.63 24.57 15.09
C ASN A 219 -2.28 25.28 15.03
N SER A 220 -1.68 25.58 16.19
CA SER A 220 -0.33 26.18 16.23
C SER A 220 0.73 25.24 15.64
N TYR A 221 0.53 23.92 15.75
CA TYR A 221 1.47 22.91 15.27
C TYR A 221 1.44 22.72 13.75
N ILE A 222 0.27 22.48 13.14
CA ILE A 222 0.17 22.20 11.69
C ILE A 222 0.52 23.42 10.81
N TYR A 223 0.41 24.64 11.35
CA TYR A 223 0.78 25.87 10.65
C TYR A 223 2.19 26.38 11.00
N ALA A 224 3.01 25.60 11.72
CA ALA A 224 4.36 25.99 12.14
C ALA A 224 5.31 26.18 10.94
N VAL A 225 5.42 25.17 10.06
CA VAL A 225 6.29 25.20 8.87
C VAL A 225 5.63 26.03 7.76
N ARG A 226 6.37 27.01 7.23
CA ARG A 226 5.91 27.94 6.18
C ARG A 226 7.01 28.19 5.15
N PRO A 227 6.68 28.47 3.87
CA PRO A 227 7.68 28.85 2.87
C PRO A 227 8.45 30.11 3.27
N ILE A 228 9.77 30.10 3.08
CA ILE A 228 10.66 31.23 3.38
C ILE A 228 10.95 31.94 2.06
N SER A 229 10.32 33.11 1.83
CA SER A 229 10.36 33.82 0.54
C SER A 229 11.74 34.34 0.12
N SER A 230 12.69 34.42 1.06
CA SER A 230 14.09 34.79 0.80
C SER A 230 15.03 33.58 0.60
N MET A 231 14.51 32.35 0.68
CA MET A 231 15.31 31.13 0.52
C MET A 231 15.34 30.68 -0.94
N LEU A 232 16.55 30.40 -1.47
CA LEU A 232 16.71 29.77 -2.77
C LEU A 232 16.39 28.27 -2.68
N ILE A 233 15.54 27.77 -3.58
CA ILE A 233 15.11 26.37 -3.62
C ILE A 233 16.05 25.58 -4.55
N GLU A 234 17.00 24.87 -3.96
CA GLU A 234 17.99 24.04 -4.65
C GLU A 234 17.90 22.57 -4.19
N SER A 235 18.56 21.65 -4.90
CA SER A 235 18.54 20.21 -4.57
C SER A 235 19.97 19.64 -4.53
N PRO A 236 20.41 19.02 -3.43
CA PRO A 236 19.69 18.86 -2.17
C PRO A 236 19.58 20.17 -1.38
N MET A 237 18.58 20.26 -0.50
CA MET A 237 18.49 21.32 0.52
C MET A 237 18.14 20.73 1.88
N THR A 238 18.41 21.47 2.96
CA THR A 238 17.97 21.10 4.31
C THR A 238 16.99 22.15 4.84
N ILE A 239 15.94 21.70 5.52
CA ILE A 239 14.99 22.54 6.24
C ILE A 239 15.08 22.17 7.72
N HIS A 240 15.47 23.13 8.56
CA HIS A 240 15.52 22.96 10.02
C HIS A 240 14.18 23.33 10.63
N SER A 241 13.66 22.51 11.55
CA SER A 241 12.47 22.88 12.32
C SER A 241 12.72 24.15 13.14
N CYS A 242 13.96 24.38 13.55
CA CYS A 242 14.37 25.56 14.31
C CYS A 242 14.47 26.87 13.51
N TRP A 243 14.10 26.88 12.23
CA TRP A 243 13.77 28.14 11.52
C TRP A 243 12.34 28.63 11.83
N TYR A 244 11.54 27.82 12.50
CA TYR A 244 10.15 28.10 12.81
C TYR A 244 9.92 28.16 14.32
N SER A 245 9.05 29.08 14.74
CA SER A 245 8.51 29.08 16.11
C SER A 245 7.48 27.95 16.28
N VAL A 246 7.95 26.70 16.29
CA VAL A 246 7.11 25.51 16.52
C VAL A 246 6.44 25.65 17.90
N GLN A 247 5.12 25.51 17.93
CA GLN A 247 4.29 25.61 19.13
C GLN A 247 3.24 24.50 19.10
N GLY A 248 2.71 24.15 20.28
CA GLY A 248 1.64 23.14 20.38
C GLY A 248 2.09 21.69 20.16
N GLY A 249 3.39 21.40 20.07
CA GLY A 249 3.91 20.04 19.91
C GLY A 249 5.45 19.97 19.86
N PRO A 250 6.04 18.79 19.60
CA PRO A 250 7.48 18.59 19.61
C PRO A 250 8.20 19.20 18.39
N VAL A 251 9.44 19.67 18.56
CA VAL A 251 10.32 20.02 17.44
C VAL A 251 10.76 18.73 16.74
N LEU A 252 10.60 18.64 15.42
CA LEU A 252 10.85 17.42 14.64
C LEU A 252 12.22 17.36 13.93
N GLY A 253 13.22 18.07 14.46
CA GLY A 253 14.57 18.05 13.88
C GLY A 253 14.70 18.73 12.51
N SER A 254 15.73 18.35 11.78
CA SER A 254 16.09 18.86 10.46
C SER A 254 15.89 17.79 9.40
N PHE A 255 15.41 18.21 8.22
CA PHE A 255 15.07 17.33 7.10
C PHE A 255 15.91 17.70 5.88
N THR A 256 16.67 16.76 5.35
CA THR A 256 17.34 16.89 4.05
C THR A 256 16.41 16.40 2.95
N LEU A 257 16.18 17.23 1.94
CA LEU A 257 15.30 16.95 0.81
C LEU A 257 16.07 16.91 -0.51
N THR A 258 15.70 15.97 -1.36
CA THR A 258 16.19 15.84 -2.73
C THR A 258 15.03 15.92 -3.70
N LYS A 259 15.21 16.64 -4.80
CA LYS A 259 14.26 16.72 -5.90
C LYS A 259 14.36 15.46 -6.77
N VAL A 260 13.24 14.76 -6.95
CA VAL A 260 13.15 13.49 -7.66
C VAL A 260 12.51 13.66 -9.05
N GLU A 261 12.18 12.54 -9.71
CA GLU A 261 11.45 12.51 -10.98
C GLU A 261 10.14 13.35 -10.90
N LEU A 262 9.68 13.87 -12.05
CA LEU A 262 8.58 14.84 -12.16
C LEU A 262 8.74 16.15 -11.36
N GLY A 263 9.91 16.38 -10.74
CA GLY A 263 10.21 17.61 -10.00
C GLY A 263 9.59 17.67 -8.60
N GLN A 264 9.15 16.53 -8.07
CA GLN A 264 8.66 16.37 -6.71
C GLN A 264 9.83 16.33 -5.70
N TRP A 265 9.54 16.40 -4.40
CA TRP A 265 10.53 16.34 -3.32
C TRP A 265 10.32 15.12 -2.43
N LEU A 266 11.42 14.41 -2.19
CA LEU A 266 11.50 13.32 -1.22
C LEU A 266 12.41 13.75 -0.07
N ILE A 267 12.02 13.45 1.17
CA ILE A 267 12.89 13.63 2.33
C ILE A 267 13.89 12.47 2.33
N THR A 268 15.14 12.77 1.99
CA THR A 268 16.22 11.79 1.80
C THR A 268 17.13 11.65 3.03
N GLY A 269 17.01 12.53 4.02
CA GLY A 269 17.67 12.38 5.30
C GLY A 269 17.01 13.17 6.43
N HIS A 270 17.36 12.83 7.67
CA HIS A 270 16.95 13.47 8.89
C HIS A 270 18.15 13.61 9.84
N SER A 271 18.14 14.64 10.69
CA SER A 271 19.03 14.77 11.85
C SER A 271 18.35 15.57 12.95
N ASN A 272 18.54 15.19 14.22
CA ASN A 272 17.94 15.90 15.34
C ASN A 272 18.51 17.33 15.47
N ASP A 273 17.65 18.35 15.36
CA ASP A 273 17.93 19.71 15.88
C ASP A 273 17.83 19.65 17.42
N PRO A 274 18.42 20.57 18.21
CA PRO A 274 18.21 20.59 19.66
C PRO A 274 16.72 20.65 20.02
N ALA A 275 16.28 19.75 20.91
CA ALA A 275 14.87 19.50 21.23
C ALA A 275 14.09 20.74 21.74
N THR A 276 14.81 21.75 22.24
CA THR A 276 14.35 23.14 22.23
C THR A 276 15.27 23.93 21.32
N CYS A 277 14.69 24.60 20.33
CA CYS A 277 15.42 25.50 19.45
C CYS A 277 16.06 26.63 20.27
N PRO A 278 17.32 27.02 19.99
CA PRO A 278 17.94 28.14 20.68
C PRO A 278 17.09 29.39 20.48
N ALA A 279 16.78 30.08 21.58
CA ALA A 279 15.94 31.26 21.54
C ALA A 279 16.51 32.29 20.55
N SER A 280 15.66 32.78 19.64
CA SER A 280 16.05 33.78 18.64
C SER A 280 16.80 34.92 19.32
N PRO A 281 18.01 35.30 18.86
CA PRO A 281 18.82 36.30 19.55
C PRO A 281 18.04 37.61 19.64
N THR A 282 17.86 38.10 20.87
CA THR A 282 17.14 39.33 21.19
C THR A 282 17.94 40.56 20.80
N GLY A 283 18.14 40.72 19.49
CA GLY A 283 18.66 41.94 18.88
C GLY A 283 17.65 43.07 19.05
N ASN A 284 17.84 43.86 20.10
CA ASN A 284 17.08 45.10 20.34
C ASN A 284 17.07 45.97 19.07
N ARG A 285 15.88 46.40 18.63
CA ARG A 285 15.66 47.25 17.47
C ARG A 285 14.45 48.15 17.67
#